data_AF-A0A3M1DYF2-F1
#
_entry.id   AF-A0A3M1DYF2-F1
#
_cell.length_a   1.000
_cell.length_b   1.000
_cell.length_c   1.000
_cell.angle_alpha   90.00
_cell.angle_beta   90.00
_cell.angle_gamma   90.00
#
_symmetry.space_group_name_H-M   'P 1'
#
loop_
_entity.id
_entity.type
_entity.pdbx_description
1 polymer ?
#
loop_
_entity_poly.entity_id
_entity_poly.type
_entity_poly.pdbx_seq_one_letter_code
_entity_poly.pdbx_strand_id
1 'polypeptide(L)'
;RIQRVEEDYFIFSGKGMEVGGRRTPHHLLRDGDRVVLGKGAKFTFRMPSRKSTSAVLDLSDTTKMPHDVRRVVLFHRYAILGAGPTAHVRCPHAGTPLVLFERDGALWVRRRNDGHVDTDPVRIEVGQPVEIAGASFVVTPWPGGPVETARL
;
A
#
# COMPACT_ATOMS: atom_id res chain seq x y z
N ARG A 1 -9.96 -7.85 -9.55
CA ARG A 1 -10.13 -6.47 -9.05
C ARG A 1 -10.20 -6.53 -7.53
N ILE A 2 -9.56 -5.59 -6.84
CA ILE A 2 -9.76 -5.36 -5.41
C ILE A 2 -10.60 -4.09 -5.25
N GLN A 3 -11.57 -4.11 -4.35
CA GLN A 3 -12.45 -3.00 -4.05
C GLN A 3 -12.54 -2.82 -2.54
N ARG A 4 -12.54 -1.57 -2.10
CA ARG A 4 -12.86 -1.22 -0.73
C ARG A 4 -14.36 -0.92 -0.62
N VAL A 5 -15.02 -1.51 0.37
CA VAL A 5 -16.43 -1.27 0.72
C VAL A 5 -16.44 -0.94 2.20
N GLU A 6 -16.85 0.28 2.54
CA GLU A 6 -16.73 0.80 3.90
C GLU A 6 -15.30 0.63 4.43
N GLU A 7 -15.05 -0.16 5.46
CA GLU A 7 -13.70 -0.38 6.02
C GLU A 7 -13.03 -1.67 5.54
N ASP A 8 -13.75 -2.48 4.76
CA ASP A 8 -13.33 -3.80 4.34
C ASP A 8 -12.81 -3.83 2.89
N TYR A 9 -11.94 -4.80 2.61
CA TYR A 9 -11.41 -5.06 1.27
C TYR A 9 -11.96 -6.35 0.70
N PHE A 10 -12.58 -6.26 -0.47
CA PHE A 10 -13.04 -7.42 -1.23
C PHE A 10 -12.18 -7.61 -2.47
N ILE A 11 -11.90 -8.86 -2.80
CA ILE A 11 -11.30 -9.21 -4.08
C ILE A 11 -12.29 -10.01 -4.91
N PHE A 12 -12.30 -9.74 -6.22
CA PHE A 12 -13.12 -10.40 -7.22
C PHE A 12 -12.24 -10.88 -8.38
N SER A 13 -12.44 -12.12 -8.83
CA SER A 13 -11.75 -12.68 -9.99
C SER A 13 -12.73 -13.48 -10.86
N GLY A 14 -12.95 -13.02 -12.11
CA GLY A 14 -13.79 -13.73 -13.06
C GLY A 14 -13.25 -15.11 -13.47
N LYS A 15 -11.94 -15.35 -13.31
CA LYS A 15 -11.30 -16.67 -13.54
C LYS A 15 -11.23 -17.53 -12.28
N GLY A 16 -11.77 -17.02 -11.16
CA GLY A 16 -11.55 -17.54 -9.81
C GLY A 16 -10.19 -17.14 -9.24
N MET A 17 -10.06 -17.31 -7.93
CA MET A 17 -8.82 -17.20 -7.18
C MET A 17 -8.76 -18.33 -6.16
N GLU A 18 -7.59 -18.57 -5.60
CA GLU A 18 -7.43 -19.43 -4.43
C GLU A 18 -7.05 -18.57 -3.23
N VAL A 19 -7.72 -18.78 -2.09
CA VAL A 19 -7.37 -18.16 -0.82
C VAL A 19 -7.20 -19.26 0.21
N GLY A 20 -5.99 -19.38 0.78
CA GLY A 20 -5.68 -20.41 1.77
C GLY A 20 -5.99 -21.83 1.30
N GLY A 21 -5.74 -22.16 0.02
CA GLY A 21 -6.04 -23.48 -0.55
C GLY A 21 -7.45 -23.65 -1.12
N ARG A 22 -8.37 -22.70 -0.88
CA ARG A 22 -9.77 -22.81 -1.33
C ARG A 22 -10.04 -21.93 -2.54
N ARG A 23 -10.58 -22.52 -3.61
CA ARG A 23 -11.00 -21.78 -4.81
C ARG A 23 -12.29 -21.01 -4.56
N THR A 24 -12.32 -19.73 -4.92
CA THR A 24 -13.48 -18.85 -4.79
C THR A 24 -13.50 -17.77 -5.89
N PRO A 25 -14.66 -17.30 -6.37
CA PRO A 25 -14.74 -16.16 -7.29
C PRO A 25 -14.58 -14.80 -6.59
N HIS A 26 -14.87 -14.72 -5.29
CA HIS A 26 -14.74 -13.52 -4.47
C HIS A 26 -14.36 -13.85 -3.03
N HIS A 27 -13.72 -12.92 -2.33
CA HIS A 27 -13.30 -13.12 -0.95
C HIS A 27 -13.19 -11.79 -0.18
N LEU A 28 -13.59 -11.81 1.09
CA LEU A 28 -13.34 -10.72 2.03
C LEU A 28 -11.93 -10.86 2.59
N LEU A 29 -11.03 -9.98 2.18
CA LEU A 29 -9.62 -10.04 2.54
C LEU A 29 -9.40 -9.73 4.02
N ARG A 30 -8.69 -10.63 4.71
CA ARG A 30 -8.22 -10.49 6.08
C ARG A 30 -6.70 -10.41 6.11
N ASP A 31 -6.15 -9.72 7.11
CA ASP A 31 -4.69 -9.65 7.30
C ASP A 31 -4.09 -11.07 7.35
N GLY A 32 -3.07 -11.30 6.54
CA GLY A 32 -2.40 -12.60 6.39
C GLY A 32 -2.96 -13.50 5.28
N ASP A 33 -4.08 -13.14 4.63
CA ASP A 33 -4.63 -13.94 3.54
C ASP A 33 -3.62 -14.10 2.40
N ARG A 34 -3.33 -15.36 2.07
CA ARG A 34 -2.50 -15.73 0.91
C ARG A 34 -3.40 -16.00 -0.27
N VAL A 35 -3.27 -15.18 -1.31
CA VAL A 35 -4.12 -15.21 -2.49
C VAL A 35 -3.31 -15.65 -3.70
N VAL A 36 -3.84 -16.57 -4.49
CA VAL A 36 -3.33 -16.97 -5.81
C VAL A 36 -4.35 -16.59 -6.88
N LEU A 37 -3.91 -15.82 -7.88
CA LEU A 37 -4.70 -15.40 -9.03
C LEU A 37 -4.23 -16.12 -10.29
N GLY A 38 -5.15 -16.81 -10.96
CA GLY A 38 -4.95 -17.38 -12.30
C GLY A 38 -3.64 -18.14 -12.47
N LYS A 39 -2.82 -17.71 -13.44
CA LYS A 39 -1.58 -18.38 -13.88
C LYS A 39 -0.37 -18.20 -12.93
N GLY A 40 -0.59 -17.87 -11.66
CA GLY A 40 0.47 -17.92 -10.64
C GLY A 40 0.90 -16.58 -10.05
N ALA A 41 0.13 -15.49 -10.26
CA ALA A 41 0.32 -14.29 -9.45
C ALA A 41 -0.13 -14.58 -8.02
N LYS A 42 0.74 -14.35 -7.03
CA LYS A 42 0.48 -14.61 -5.62
C LYS A 42 0.85 -13.42 -4.77
N PHE A 43 0.05 -13.14 -3.77
CA PHE A 43 0.35 -12.11 -2.79
C PHE A 43 -0.20 -12.47 -1.41
N THR A 44 0.37 -11.85 -0.39
CA THR A 44 -0.21 -11.83 0.97
C THR A 44 -0.85 -10.48 1.19
N PHE A 45 -2.13 -10.46 1.57
CA PHE A 45 -2.81 -9.22 1.96
C PHE A 45 -2.45 -8.87 3.40
N ARG A 46 -2.02 -7.63 3.64
CA ARG A 46 -1.62 -7.14 4.96
C ARG A 46 -2.35 -5.87 5.38
N MET A 47 -2.67 -5.77 6.66
CA MET A 47 -3.13 -4.55 7.33
C MET A 47 -2.14 -4.15 8.43
N PRO A 48 -1.04 -3.43 8.10
CA PRO A 48 0.06 -3.21 9.03
C PRO A 48 -0.32 -2.42 10.28
N SER A 49 -1.29 -1.51 10.18
CA SER A 49 -1.67 -0.62 11.28
C SER A 49 -3.17 -0.67 11.51
N ARG A 50 -3.59 -0.85 12.77
CA ARG A 50 -5.01 -0.71 13.15
C ARG A 50 -5.53 0.73 13.05
N LYS A 51 -4.64 1.72 12.96
CA LYS A 51 -5.01 3.14 12.90
C LYS A 51 -5.26 3.60 11.45
N SER A 52 -4.65 2.94 10.48
CA SER A 52 -4.84 3.24 9.05
C SER A 52 -5.65 2.14 8.40
N THR A 53 -6.60 2.51 7.55
CA THR A 53 -7.29 1.54 6.70
C THR A 53 -6.53 1.27 5.40
N SER A 54 -5.34 1.84 5.20
CA SER A 54 -4.49 1.47 4.07
C SER A 54 -4.02 0.02 4.23
N ALA A 55 -3.97 -0.72 3.13
CA ALA A 55 -3.51 -2.10 3.11
C ALA A 55 -2.28 -2.27 2.22
N VAL A 56 -1.60 -3.41 2.34
CA VAL A 56 -0.43 -3.76 1.54
C VAL A 56 -0.64 -5.13 0.90
N LEU A 57 -0.29 -5.25 -0.38
CA LEU A 57 -0.15 -6.53 -1.05
C LEU A 57 1.34 -6.86 -1.10
N ASP A 58 1.78 -7.82 -0.29
CA ASP A 58 3.13 -8.38 -0.35
C ASP A 58 3.18 -9.39 -1.50
N LEU A 59 3.79 -9.01 -2.61
CA LEU A 59 3.88 -9.87 -3.80
C LEU A 59 4.93 -10.97 -3.55
N SER A 60 4.60 -12.20 -3.94
CA SER A 60 5.59 -13.28 -3.91
C SER A 60 6.68 -13.07 -4.95
N ASP A 61 7.85 -13.69 -4.75
CA ASP A 61 8.95 -13.65 -5.73
C ASP A 61 8.58 -14.25 -7.10
N THR A 62 7.56 -15.11 -7.14
CA THR A 62 7.03 -15.68 -8.39
C THR A 62 6.13 -14.70 -9.17
N THR A 63 5.73 -13.59 -8.55
CA THR A 63 4.84 -12.59 -9.14
C THR A 63 5.68 -11.51 -9.81
N LYS A 64 5.87 -11.66 -11.12
CA LYS A 64 6.64 -10.70 -11.91
C LYS A 64 5.83 -9.43 -12.15
N MET A 65 6.32 -8.31 -11.61
CA MET A 65 5.82 -6.97 -11.89
C MET A 65 6.91 -6.13 -12.57
N PRO A 66 6.55 -5.14 -13.39
CA PRO A 66 7.50 -4.14 -13.88
C PRO A 66 8.27 -3.47 -12.73
N HIS A 67 9.52 -3.08 -12.97
CA HIS A 67 10.34 -2.31 -12.03
C HIS A 67 10.59 -2.98 -10.66
N ASP A 68 10.59 -4.32 -10.61
CA ASP A 68 10.86 -5.09 -9.38
C ASP A 68 9.94 -4.71 -8.20
N VAL A 69 8.68 -4.37 -8.51
CA VAL A 69 7.67 -4.08 -7.49
C VAL A 69 7.42 -5.34 -6.68
N ARG A 70 7.77 -5.27 -5.38
CA ARG A 70 7.51 -6.34 -4.40
C ARG A 70 6.30 -6.08 -3.51
N ARG A 71 5.82 -4.83 -3.48
CA ARG A 71 4.71 -4.41 -2.63
C ARG A 71 3.83 -3.39 -3.33
N VAL A 72 2.52 -3.53 -3.14
CA VAL A 72 1.53 -2.54 -3.59
C VAL A 72 0.80 -2.02 -2.36
N VAL A 73 0.78 -0.69 -2.17
CA VAL A 73 0.01 -0.06 -1.10
C VAL A 73 -1.36 0.33 -1.64
N LEU A 74 -2.42 -0.24 -1.07
CA LEU A 74 -3.79 0.20 -1.30
C LEU A 74 -4.05 1.42 -0.42
N PHE A 75 -3.57 2.56 -0.89
CA PHE A 75 -3.55 3.81 -0.13
C PHE A 75 -4.96 4.37 0.12
N HIS A 76 -5.25 4.69 1.38
CA HIS A 76 -6.48 5.37 1.79
C HIS A 76 -6.19 6.30 2.97
N ARG A 77 -6.41 7.61 2.76
CA ARG A 77 -6.13 8.73 3.68
C ARG A 77 -4.65 8.90 4.05
N TYR A 78 -4.03 7.87 4.60
CA TYR A 78 -2.62 7.91 4.97
C TYR A 78 -1.97 6.53 5.07
N ALA A 79 -0.65 6.49 4.91
CA ALA A 79 0.20 5.33 5.11
C ALA A 79 1.38 5.67 6.02
N ILE A 80 1.88 4.66 6.74
CA ILE A 80 3.04 4.80 7.62
C ILE A 80 4.28 4.32 6.88
N LEU A 81 5.35 5.11 6.91
CA LEU A 81 6.68 4.73 6.45
C LEU A 81 7.59 4.56 7.66
N GLY A 82 8.45 3.55 7.66
CA GLY A 82 9.42 3.37 8.75
C GLY A 82 9.98 1.96 8.85
N ALA A 83 10.82 1.73 9.85
CA ALA A 83 11.43 0.42 10.10
C ALA A 83 10.47 -0.56 10.81
N GLY A 84 9.58 -0.04 11.65
CA GLY A 84 8.73 -0.83 12.55
C GLY A 84 7.66 -1.68 11.85
N PRO A 85 7.13 -2.72 12.54
CA PRO A 85 6.20 -3.70 11.98
C PRO A 85 4.88 -3.11 11.46
N THR A 86 4.51 -1.92 11.92
CA THR A 86 3.28 -1.21 11.54
C THR A 86 3.43 -0.33 10.30
N ALA A 87 4.61 -0.31 9.68
CA ALA A 87 4.88 0.44 8.47
C ALA A 87 4.31 -0.26 7.22
N HIS A 88 3.66 0.52 6.36
CA HIS A 88 3.14 0.08 5.06
C HIS A 88 4.27 0.05 4.03
N VAL A 89 5.11 1.10 4.02
CA VAL A 89 6.37 1.14 3.26
C VAL A 89 7.51 0.96 4.24
N ARG A 90 8.42 0.02 3.95
CA ARG A 90 9.55 -0.21 4.84
C ARG A 90 10.65 0.77 4.51
N CYS A 91 11.08 1.52 5.51
CA CYS A 91 12.20 2.44 5.44
C CYS A 91 13.13 2.11 6.62
N PRO A 92 14.05 1.14 6.48
CA PRO A 92 14.90 0.67 7.57
C PRO A 92 15.77 1.77 8.18
N HIS A 93 16.15 2.77 7.37
CA HIS A 93 17.01 3.89 7.77
C HIS A 93 16.24 5.12 8.29
N ALA A 94 14.91 5.08 8.31
CA ALA A 94 14.12 6.17 8.87
C ALA A 94 14.33 6.23 10.40
N GLY A 95 14.86 7.34 10.90
CA GLY A 95 15.12 7.56 12.32
C GLY A 95 13.85 7.66 13.17
N THR A 96 12.72 8.01 12.56
CA THR A 96 11.39 7.96 13.18
C THR A 96 10.35 7.54 12.15
N PRO A 97 9.22 6.91 12.52
CA PRO A 97 8.14 6.65 11.59
C PRO A 97 7.61 7.94 10.96
N LEU A 98 7.24 7.89 9.69
CA LEU A 98 6.65 8.99 8.95
C LEU A 98 5.21 8.67 8.58
N VAL A 99 4.40 9.71 8.40
CA VAL A 99 3.04 9.62 7.87
C VAL A 99 3.02 10.27 6.50
N LEU A 100 2.77 9.46 5.47
CA LEU A 100 2.40 9.91 4.12
C LEU A 100 0.89 10.05 4.06
N PHE A 101 0.38 11.19 3.64
CA PHE A 101 -1.06 11.45 3.54
C PHE A 101 -1.38 12.31 2.33
N GLU A 102 -2.64 12.26 1.89
CA GLU A 102 -3.14 13.14 0.85
C GLU A 102 -3.87 14.33 1.49
N ARG A 103 -3.64 15.52 0.97
CA ARG A 103 -4.37 16.74 1.31
C ARG A 103 -4.44 17.63 0.06
N ASP A 104 -5.66 18.02 -0.30
CA ASP A 104 -5.97 18.88 -1.45
C ASP A 104 -5.36 18.36 -2.77
N GLY A 105 -5.46 17.05 -3.02
CA GLY A 105 -4.95 16.39 -4.22
C GLY A 105 -3.42 16.27 -4.30
N ALA A 106 -2.69 16.69 -3.26
CA ALA A 106 -1.25 16.55 -3.17
C ALA A 106 -0.86 15.54 -2.08
N LEU A 107 0.27 14.85 -2.29
CA LEU A 107 0.88 14.01 -1.27
C LEU A 107 1.76 14.85 -0.35
N TRP A 108 1.70 14.53 0.93
CA TRP A 108 2.45 15.19 1.99
C TRP A 108 3.08 14.15 2.89
N VAL A 109 4.24 14.47 3.47
CA VAL A 109 4.90 13.63 4.47
C VAL A 109 5.25 14.44 5.71
N ARG A 110 5.11 13.82 6.88
CA ARG A 110 5.57 14.38 8.15
C ARG A 110 6.08 13.29 9.08
N ARG A 111 6.82 13.68 10.11
CA ARG A 111 7.19 12.77 11.20
C ARG A 111 5.95 12.35 11.99
N ARG A 112 5.89 11.10 12.41
CA ARG A 112 4.85 10.60 13.30
C ARG A 112 5.28 10.89 14.74
N ASN A 113 4.83 12.02 15.27
CA ASN A 113 4.98 12.32 16.68
C ASN A 113 3.83 11.70 17.48
N ASP A 114 4.12 11.29 18.70
CA ASP A 114 3.31 10.51 19.64
C ASP A 114 2.31 11.34 20.45
N GLY A 115 1.92 12.51 19.95
CA GLY A 115 0.97 13.39 20.64
C GLY A 115 1.28 14.88 20.53
N HIS A 116 2.33 15.27 19.81
CA HIS A 116 2.60 16.65 19.46
C HIS A 116 2.40 16.87 17.97
N VAL A 117 1.62 17.90 17.62
CA VAL A 117 1.63 18.46 16.28
C VAL A 117 2.99 19.14 16.17
N ASP A 118 3.99 18.48 15.56
CA ASP A 118 5.23 19.17 15.24
C ASP A 118 5.78 18.84 13.84
N THR A 119 6.30 19.90 13.24
CA THR A 119 6.68 20.21 11.87
C THR A 119 5.57 20.28 10.83
N ASP A 120 5.56 21.41 10.12
CA ASP A 120 4.79 21.60 8.90
C ASP A 120 5.05 20.41 7.96
N PRO A 121 3.99 19.78 7.44
CA PRO A 121 4.16 18.68 6.52
C PRO A 121 4.92 19.15 5.29
N VAL A 122 5.82 18.31 4.81
CA VAL A 122 6.56 18.56 3.57
C VAL A 122 5.70 18.07 2.40
N ARG A 123 5.41 18.96 1.45
CA ARG A 123 4.74 18.59 0.21
C ARG A 123 5.68 17.72 -0.63
N ILE A 124 5.17 16.65 -1.19
CA ILE A 124 5.92 15.79 -2.11
C ILE A 124 5.66 16.24 -3.54
N GLU A 125 6.70 16.74 -4.19
CA GLU A 125 6.68 17.01 -5.62
C GLU A 125 7.04 15.75 -6.40
N VAL A 126 6.19 15.40 -7.38
CA VAL A 126 6.40 14.19 -8.20
C VAL A 126 7.70 14.32 -9.00
N GLY A 127 8.51 13.28 -8.98
CA GLY A 127 9.81 13.22 -9.64
C GLY A 127 10.94 13.93 -8.89
N GLN A 128 10.67 14.58 -7.75
CA GLN A 128 11.71 15.20 -6.92
C GLN A 128 12.09 14.31 -5.73
N PRO A 129 13.37 14.30 -5.32
CA PRO A 129 13.80 13.61 -4.11
C PRO A 129 13.23 14.28 -2.86
N VAL A 130 12.84 13.45 -1.90
CA VAL A 130 12.35 13.86 -0.59
C VAL A 130 13.24 13.23 0.46
N GLU A 131 13.84 14.05 1.31
CA GLU A 131 14.65 13.62 2.44
C GLU A 131 14.05 14.12 3.75
N ILE A 132 13.67 13.19 4.63
CA ILE A 132 13.08 13.54 5.94
C ILE A 132 13.39 12.44 6.95
N ALA A 133 13.99 12.84 8.08
CA ALA A 133 14.31 11.95 9.20
C ALA A 133 15.05 10.65 8.79
N GLY A 134 16.03 10.76 7.88
CA GLY A 134 16.82 9.61 7.42
C GLY A 134 16.16 8.73 6.35
N ALA A 135 14.91 9.00 5.98
CA ALA A 135 14.30 8.42 4.79
C ALA A 135 14.62 9.29 3.56
N SER A 136 14.99 8.66 2.44
CA SER A 136 15.14 9.29 1.12
C SER A 136 14.32 8.49 0.10
N PHE A 137 13.45 9.17 -0.65
CA PHE A 137 12.61 8.55 -1.66
C PHE A 137 12.19 9.54 -2.75
N VAL A 138 11.71 9.01 -3.88
CA VAL A 138 11.08 9.77 -4.96
C VAL A 138 9.70 9.16 -5.22
N VAL A 139 8.70 10.02 -5.45
CA VAL A 139 7.38 9.56 -5.93
C VAL A 139 7.32 9.78 -7.43
N THR A 140 7.03 8.72 -8.19
CA THR A 140 6.85 8.78 -9.63
C THR A 140 5.46 8.27 -10.03
N PRO A 141 4.90 8.73 -11.15
CA PRO A 141 3.67 8.15 -11.68
C PRO A 141 3.90 6.67 -12.01
N TRP A 142 2.90 5.83 -11.74
CA TRP A 142 2.93 4.44 -12.19
C TRP A 142 2.84 4.40 -13.72
N PRO A 143 3.80 3.80 -14.44
CA PRO A 143 3.82 3.81 -15.91
C PRO A 143 2.69 3.00 -16.55
N GLY A 144 2.00 2.15 -15.79
CA GLY A 144 0.87 1.36 -16.30
C GLY A 144 -0.43 2.14 -16.49
N GLY A 145 -0.42 3.48 -16.33
CA GLY A 145 -1.59 4.34 -16.50
C GLY A 145 -2.62 4.20 -15.36
N PRO A 146 -3.69 5.00 -15.38
CA PRO A 146 -4.82 4.81 -14.48
C PRO A 146 -5.43 3.43 -14.72
N VAL A 147 -5.68 2.69 -13.64
CA VAL A 147 -6.49 1.47 -13.72
C VAL A 147 -7.92 1.93 -13.99
N GLU A 148 -8.33 1.88 -15.25
CA GLU A 148 -9.68 2.24 -15.67
C GLU A 148 -10.66 1.40 -14.87
N THR A 149 -11.33 2.04 -13.91
CA THR A 149 -12.30 1.37 -13.06
C THR A 149 -13.55 1.26 -13.92
N ALA A 150 -13.68 0.17 -14.67
CA ALA A 150 -14.88 -0.11 -15.45
C ALA A 150 -16.10 0.14 -14.53
N ARG A 151 -16.87 1.17 -14.87
CA ARG A 151 -18.16 1.45 -14.28
C ARG A 151 -19.05 0.26 -14.66
N LEU A 152 -19.62 -0.39 -13.64
CA LEU A 152 -20.77 -1.27 -13.84
C LEU A 152 -21.99 -0.42 -14.15
#